data_AF-A0A933EKX4-F1
#
_entry.id   AF-A0A933EKX4-F1
#
_cell.length_a   1.000
_cell.length_b   1.000
_cell.length_c   1.000
_cell.angle_alpha   90.00
_cell.angle_beta   90.00
_cell.angle_gamma   90.00
#
_symmetry.space_group_name_H-M   'P 1'
#
loop_
_entity.id
_entity.type
_entity.pdbx_description
1 polymer ?
#
loop_
_entity_poly.entity_id
_entity_poly.type
_entity_poly.pdbx_seq_one_letter_code
_entity_poly.pdbx_strand_id
1 'polypeptide(L)'
;MNWLEISLTLDGELAEAVADVLARYAYQGVSTESTAVEANPEDEGRAVGPWRVRAYLPADDAGALETTRQKIERDLFYLGMIRPLPQPVYTRVADADWAELWKASYHPMRVGKRLVVVPAWLYDTFRADPATSPTDVPLLMDPGMAFGTGTHPTTQVCLGLIETHLRPGDTVLDLG
;
A
#
# COMPACT_ATOMS: atom_id res chain seq x y z
N MET A 1 -1.05 18.14 -8.38
CA MET A 1 -2.13 17.65 -9.26
C MET A 1 -3.38 17.45 -8.42
N ASN A 2 -4.57 17.81 -8.89
CA ASN A 2 -5.81 17.42 -8.20
C ASN A 2 -6.44 16.24 -8.95
N TRP A 3 -7.09 15.35 -8.22
CA TRP A 3 -7.69 14.14 -8.79
C TRP A 3 -9.20 14.11 -8.53
N LEU A 4 -9.96 13.55 -9.46
CA LEU A 4 -11.34 13.14 -9.25
C LEU A 4 -11.37 11.60 -9.16
N GLU A 5 -11.68 11.08 -7.98
CA GLU A 5 -11.99 9.66 -7.79
C GLU A 5 -13.43 9.40 -8.26
N ILE A 6 -13.60 8.35 -9.05
CA ILE A 6 -14.89 7.76 -9.42
C ILE A 6 -14.95 6.40 -8.77
N SER A 7 -16.02 6.10 -8.04
CA SER A 7 -16.17 4.81 -7.37
C SER A 7 -17.57 4.21 -7.50
N LEU A 8 -17.62 2.89 -7.59
CA LEU A 8 -18.84 2.09 -7.55
C LEU A 8 -18.64 0.91 -6.60
N THR A 9 -19.67 0.53 -5.83
CA THR A 9 -19.65 -0.68 -4.98
C THR A 9 -20.70 -1.67 -5.47
N LEU A 10 -20.29 -2.86 -5.88
CA LEU A 10 -21.11 -3.82 -6.61
C LEU A 10 -20.63 -5.28 -6.43
N ASP A 11 -21.35 -6.26 -6.98
CA ASP A 11 -20.93 -7.67 -6.93
C ASP A 11 -19.67 -7.95 -7.79
N GLY A 12 -19.05 -9.11 -7.58
CA GLY A 12 -17.76 -9.44 -8.22
C GLY A 12 -17.83 -9.64 -9.74
N GLU A 13 -18.96 -10.10 -10.27
CA GLU A 13 -19.12 -10.29 -11.72
C GLU A 13 -19.21 -8.93 -12.43
N LEU A 14 -19.95 -8.00 -11.85
CA LEU A 14 -20.03 -6.65 -12.37
C LEU A 14 -18.74 -5.85 -12.14
N ALA A 15 -17.96 -6.19 -11.10
CA ALA A 15 -16.75 -5.43 -10.72
C ALA A 15 -15.74 -5.43 -11.86
N GLU A 16 -15.51 -6.58 -12.48
CA GLU A 16 -14.63 -6.72 -13.64
C GLU A 16 -15.13 -5.90 -14.84
N ALA A 17 -16.42 -5.95 -15.15
CA ALA A 17 -16.99 -5.20 -16.27
C ALA A 17 -16.91 -3.68 -16.05
N VAL A 18 -17.18 -3.22 -14.83
CA VAL A 18 -17.05 -1.81 -14.47
C VAL A 18 -15.58 -1.38 -14.48
N ALA A 19 -14.66 -2.22 -14.00
CA ALA A 19 -13.23 -1.97 -14.04
C ALA A 19 -12.73 -1.80 -15.48
N ASP A 20 -13.14 -2.67 -16.40
CA ASP A 20 -12.80 -2.56 -17.82
C ASP A 20 -13.31 -1.26 -18.45
N VAL A 21 -14.55 -0.85 -18.14
CA VAL A 21 -15.08 0.44 -18.62
C VAL A 21 -14.26 1.60 -18.09
N LEU A 22 -13.99 1.63 -16.78
CA LEU A 22 -13.23 2.72 -16.16
C LEU A 22 -11.77 2.77 -16.63
N ALA A 23 -11.14 1.61 -16.87
CA ALA A 23 -9.74 1.51 -17.31
C ALA A 23 -9.47 2.19 -18.65
N ARG A 24 -10.49 2.35 -19.50
CA ARG A 24 -10.39 3.07 -20.79
C ARG A 24 -10.16 4.58 -20.61
N TYR A 25 -10.47 5.11 -19.43
CA TYR A 25 -10.45 6.54 -19.12
C TYR A 25 -9.52 6.90 -17.98
N ALA A 26 -9.24 5.95 -17.08
CA ALA A 26 -8.45 6.17 -15.89
C ALA A 26 -6.96 6.40 -16.20
N TYR A 27 -6.33 7.31 -15.46
CA TYR A 27 -4.90 7.48 -15.50
C TYR A 27 -4.22 6.36 -14.68
N GLN A 28 -3.30 5.61 -15.28
CA GLN A 28 -2.51 4.52 -14.65
C GLN A 28 -3.32 3.32 -14.10
N GLY A 29 -4.61 3.21 -14.41
CA GLY A 29 -5.41 2.01 -14.15
C GLY A 29 -6.55 2.20 -13.15
N VAL A 30 -7.05 1.09 -12.63
CA VAL A 30 -8.23 1.00 -11.77
C VAL A 30 -7.86 0.17 -10.54
N SER A 31 -8.38 0.56 -9.37
CA SER A 31 -8.26 -0.21 -8.14
C SER A 31 -9.56 -0.94 -7.84
N THR A 32 -9.47 -2.23 -7.54
CA THR A 32 -10.59 -3.06 -7.09
C THR A 32 -10.31 -3.56 -5.68
N GLU A 33 -11.21 -3.26 -4.75
CA GLU A 33 -11.07 -3.55 -3.32
C GLU A 33 -12.25 -4.41 -2.85
N SER A 34 -11.97 -5.41 -2.02
CA SER A 34 -13.02 -6.12 -1.28
C SER A 34 -13.51 -5.26 -0.14
N THR A 35 -14.83 -5.05 -0.01
CA THR A 35 -15.36 -4.23 1.11
C THR A 35 -15.42 -4.98 2.44
N ALA A 36 -15.25 -6.30 2.42
CA ALA A 36 -15.20 -7.13 3.61
C ALA A 36 -14.20 -8.30 3.46
N VAL A 37 -13.77 -8.82 4.61
CA VAL A 37 -12.95 -10.03 4.73
C VAL A 37 -13.62 -10.92 5.77
N GLU A 38 -13.96 -12.14 5.39
CA GLU A 38 -14.37 -13.18 6.32
C GLU A 38 -13.11 -13.83 6.90
N ALA A 39 -12.81 -13.54 8.16
CA ALA A 39 -11.66 -14.10 8.86
C ALA A 39 -12.04 -15.43 9.52
N ASN A 40 -11.20 -16.44 9.33
CA ASN A 40 -11.25 -17.70 10.06
C ASN A 40 -9.90 -17.87 10.79
N PRO A 41 -9.88 -18.26 12.09
CA PRO A 41 -8.63 -18.43 12.83
C PRO A 41 -7.62 -19.43 12.22
N GLU A 42 -8.08 -20.31 11.33
CA GLU A 42 -7.27 -21.34 10.68
C GLU A 42 -6.71 -20.94 9.31
N ASP A 43 -7.07 -19.76 8.77
CA ASP A 43 -6.60 -19.28 7.46
C ASP A 43 -6.33 -17.77 7.45
N GLU A 44 -5.83 -17.26 6.31
CA GLU A 44 -5.48 -15.85 6.12
C GLU A 44 -6.71 -14.93 5.94
N GLY A 45 -7.92 -15.48 6.04
CA GLY A 45 -9.17 -14.79 5.74
C GLY A 45 -9.48 -14.75 4.24
N ARG A 46 -10.77 -14.70 3.91
CA ARG A 46 -11.26 -14.67 2.54
C ARG A 46 -11.87 -13.31 2.21
N ALA A 47 -11.39 -12.67 1.15
CA ALA A 47 -12.02 -11.49 0.59
C ALA A 47 -13.45 -11.83 0.11
N VAL A 48 -14.44 -11.11 0.62
CA VAL A 48 -15.84 -11.27 0.24
C VAL A 48 -16.46 -9.95 -0.20
N GLY A 49 -17.33 -10.07 -1.20
CA GLY A 49 -18.02 -8.92 -1.77
C GLY A 49 -18.97 -8.23 -0.76
N PRO A 50 -19.46 -7.04 -1.11
CA PRO A 50 -19.32 -6.39 -2.41
C PRO A 50 -17.91 -5.83 -2.66
N TRP A 51 -17.60 -5.55 -3.91
CA TRP A 51 -16.33 -5.02 -4.38
C TRP A 51 -16.48 -3.55 -4.73
N ARG A 52 -15.48 -2.75 -4.35
CA ARG A 52 -15.40 -1.34 -4.69
C ARG A 52 -14.39 -1.15 -5.81
N VAL A 53 -14.86 -0.65 -6.94
CA VAL A 53 -14.03 -0.31 -8.10
C VAL A 53 -13.80 1.20 -8.09
N ARG A 54 -12.56 1.64 -8.22
CA ARG A 54 -12.13 3.04 -8.21
C ARG A 54 -11.26 3.37 -9.41
N ALA A 55 -11.48 4.54 -9.98
CA ALA A 55 -10.63 5.13 -11.01
C ALA A 55 -10.34 6.60 -10.68
N TYR A 56 -9.19 7.08 -11.13
CA TYR A 56 -8.73 8.45 -10.86
C TYR A 56 -8.55 9.20 -12.17
N LEU A 57 -9.18 10.37 -12.26
CA LEU A 57 -9.06 11.29 -13.39
C LEU A 57 -8.27 12.54 -12.99
N PRO A 58 -7.33 13.01 -13.82
CA PRO A 58 -6.71 14.32 -13.61
C PRO A 58 -7.78 15.42 -13.61
N ALA A 59 -7.77 16.27 -12.59
CA ALA A 59 -8.74 17.35 -12.41
C ALA A 59 -8.14 18.75 -12.66
N ASP A 60 -6.99 18.82 -13.32
CA ASP A 60 -6.30 20.08 -13.62
C ASP A 60 -6.97 20.86 -14.77
N ASP A 61 -7.59 20.16 -15.74
CA ASP A 61 -8.40 20.74 -16.82
C ASP A 61 -9.87 20.36 -16.64
N ALA A 62 -10.70 21.34 -16.25
CA ALA A 62 -12.12 21.13 -16.00
C ALA A 62 -12.92 20.73 -17.26
N GLY A 63 -12.54 21.21 -18.45
CA GLY A 63 -13.23 20.89 -19.69
C GLY A 63 -12.94 19.47 -20.17
N ALA A 64 -11.67 19.06 -20.10
CA ALA A 64 -11.28 17.68 -20.40
C ALA A 64 -11.87 16.68 -19.40
N LEU A 65 -11.90 17.05 -18.11
CA LEU A 65 -12.50 16.25 -17.04
C LEU A 65 -13.99 16.01 -17.31
N GLU A 66 -14.76 17.07 -17.59
CA GLU A 66 -16.20 16.95 -17.83
C GLU A 66 -16.49 16.13 -19.08
N THR A 67 -15.71 16.31 -20.14
CA THR A 67 -15.81 15.50 -21.36
C THR A 67 -15.57 14.01 -21.07
N THR A 68 -14.60 13.70 -20.21
CA THR A 68 -14.29 12.32 -19.81
C THR A 68 -15.40 11.74 -18.94
N ARG A 69 -15.92 12.53 -17.99
CA ARG A 69 -17.04 12.16 -17.12
C ARG A 69 -18.28 11.77 -17.93
N GLN A 70 -18.64 12.55 -18.94
CA GLN A 70 -19.78 12.25 -19.82
C GLN A 70 -19.60 10.95 -20.61
N LYS A 71 -18.38 10.65 -21.07
CA LYS A 71 -18.08 9.38 -21.76
C LYS A 71 -18.21 8.19 -20.82
N ILE A 72 -17.73 8.33 -19.59
CA ILE A 72 -17.88 7.29 -18.54
C ILE A 72 -19.35 7.06 -18.23
N GLU A 73 -20.14 8.12 -18.00
CA GLU A 73 -21.57 8.00 -17.73
C GLU A 73 -22.32 7.29 -18.86
N ARG A 74 -22.00 7.63 -20.11
CA ARG A 74 -22.58 6.97 -21.29
C ARG A 74 -22.23 5.48 -21.34
N ASP A 75 -20.96 5.12 -21.13
CA ASP A 75 -20.52 3.74 -21.24
C ASP A 75 -21.05 2.88 -20.07
N LEU A 76 -21.08 3.44 -18.86
CA LEU A 76 -21.73 2.82 -17.71
C LEU A 76 -23.25 2.70 -17.91
N PHE A 77 -23.89 3.67 -18.56
CA PHE A 77 -25.31 3.57 -18.91
C PHE A 77 -25.57 2.38 -19.83
N TYR A 78 -24.79 2.20 -20.89
CA TYR A 78 -24.95 1.03 -21.78
C TYR A 78 -24.68 -0.30 -21.08
N LEU A 79 -23.69 -0.36 -20.19
CA LEU A 79 -23.45 -1.54 -19.36
C LEU A 79 -24.65 -1.80 -18.41
N GLY A 80 -25.20 -0.74 -17.83
CA GLY A 80 -26.39 -0.74 -16.98
C GLY A 80 -27.66 -1.27 -17.64
N MET A 81 -27.73 -1.21 -18.98
CA MET A 81 -28.83 -1.79 -19.76
C MET A 81 -28.76 -3.32 -19.83
N ILE A 82 -27.59 -3.92 -19.62
CA ILE A 82 -27.41 -5.38 -19.57
C ILE A 82 -27.74 -5.89 -18.17
N ARG A 83 -27.18 -5.25 -17.12
CA ARG A 83 -27.48 -5.52 -15.72
C ARG A 83 -27.46 -4.20 -14.95
N PRO A 84 -28.47 -3.91 -14.09
CA PRO A 84 -28.54 -2.65 -13.37
C PRO A 84 -27.26 -2.34 -12.58
N LEU A 85 -26.76 -1.12 -12.70
CA LEU A 85 -25.59 -0.62 -11.98
C LEU A 85 -26.00 0.41 -10.92
N PRO A 86 -25.28 0.48 -9.79
CA PRO A 86 -25.40 1.61 -8.87
C PRO A 86 -24.89 2.89 -9.52
N GLN A 87 -25.35 4.04 -9.01
CA GLN A 87 -24.84 5.33 -9.46
C GLN A 87 -23.38 5.51 -9.04
N PRO A 88 -22.50 6.01 -9.93
CA PRO A 88 -21.12 6.31 -9.57
C PRO A 88 -21.03 7.47 -8.58
N VAL A 89 -20.13 7.33 -7.60
CA VAL A 89 -19.80 8.36 -6.61
C VAL A 89 -18.54 9.08 -7.05
N TYR A 90 -18.57 10.41 -7.03
CA TYR A 90 -17.45 11.26 -7.42
C TYR A 90 -16.89 12.02 -6.22
N THR A 91 -15.60 11.89 -5.96
CA THR A 91 -14.92 12.51 -4.82
C THR A 91 -13.66 13.24 -5.28
N ARG A 92 -13.47 14.49 -4.87
CA ARG A 92 -12.20 15.18 -5.12
C ARG A 92 -11.14 14.69 -4.14
N VAL A 93 -9.98 14.32 -4.69
CA VAL A 93 -8.82 13.84 -3.94
C VAL A 93 -7.66 14.77 -4.25
N ALA A 94 -7.03 15.32 -3.21
CA ALA A 94 -5.83 16.13 -3.37
C ALA A 94 -4.66 15.22 -3.76
N ASP A 95 -3.69 15.74 -4.52
CA ASP A 95 -2.37 15.10 -4.55
C ASP A 95 -1.88 15.00 -3.11
N ALA A 96 -1.67 13.77 -2.68
CA ALA A 96 -0.83 13.50 -1.55
C ALA A 96 0.46 12.94 -2.11
N ASP A 97 1.60 13.42 -1.61
CA ASP A 97 2.86 12.74 -1.85
C ASP A 97 2.84 11.45 -1.03
N TRP A 98 2.18 10.42 -1.56
CA TRP A 98 2.07 9.11 -0.94
C TRP A 98 3.47 8.55 -0.66
N ALA A 99 4.46 8.90 -1.50
CA ALA A 99 5.86 8.50 -1.33
C ALA A 99 6.50 9.12 -0.06
N GLU A 100 6.09 10.32 0.33
CA GLU A 100 6.54 10.95 1.58
C GLU A 100 5.67 10.56 2.79
N LEU A 101 4.36 10.39 2.60
CA LEU A 101 3.46 9.98 3.67
C LEU A 101 3.78 8.59 4.22
N TRP A 102 4.19 7.64 3.36
CA TRP A 102 4.57 6.32 3.84
C TRP A 102 5.87 6.40 4.65
N LYS A 103 6.85 7.23 4.25
CA LYS A 103 8.12 7.40 4.99
C LYS A 103 7.90 7.95 6.40
N ALA A 104 6.95 8.88 6.55
CA ALA A 104 6.59 9.44 7.85
C ALA A 104 6.02 8.40 8.83
N SER A 105 5.54 7.26 8.32
CA SER A 105 5.01 6.17 9.16
C SER A 105 6.09 5.19 9.61
N TYR A 106 7.30 5.23 9.03
CA TYR A 106 8.41 4.37 9.43
C TYR A 106 9.19 4.96 10.59
N HIS A 107 9.47 4.10 11.57
CA HIS A 107 10.21 4.45 12.77
C HIS A 107 11.35 3.43 12.97
N PRO A 108 12.48 3.83 13.57
CA PRO A 108 13.52 2.90 14.00
C PRO A 108 12.92 1.77 14.84
N MET A 109 13.22 0.52 14.50
CA MET A 109 12.70 -0.66 15.18
C MET A 109 13.83 -1.41 15.87
N ARG A 110 13.77 -1.51 17.20
CA ARG A 110 14.71 -2.34 17.96
C ARG A 110 14.43 -3.82 17.69
N VAL A 111 15.48 -4.55 17.33
CA VAL A 111 15.44 -6.00 17.10
C VAL A 111 16.51 -6.64 17.98
N GLY A 112 16.10 -7.40 18.99
CA GLY A 112 17.03 -7.92 19.99
C GLY A 112 17.47 -6.86 21.01
N LYS A 113 18.69 -7.00 21.55
CA LYS A 113 19.20 -6.16 22.64
C LYS A 113 19.86 -4.89 22.11
N ARG A 114 20.72 -4.98 21.11
CA ARG A 114 21.52 -3.85 20.57
C ARG A 114 21.23 -3.53 19.12
N LEU A 115 20.68 -4.47 18.33
CA LEU A 115 20.42 -4.20 16.91
C LEU A 115 19.16 -3.34 16.78
N VAL A 116 19.22 -2.33 15.91
CA VAL A 116 18.08 -1.46 15.60
C VAL A 116 18.01 -1.33 14.08
N VAL A 117 16.90 -1.72 13.47
CA VAL A 117 16.66 -1.47 12.04
C VAL A 117 16.26 -0.02 11.88
N VAL A 118 17.01 0.71 11.06
CA VAL A 118 16.86 2.16 10.88
C VAL A 118 16.79 2.46 9.39
N PRO A 119 15.70 3.10 8.89
CA PRO A 119 15.68 3.62 7.54
C PRO A 119 16.82 4.61 7.32
N ALA A 120 17.47 4.59 6.15
CA ALA A 120 18.68 5.36 5.93
C ALA A 120 18.45 6.87 6.14
N TRP A 121 17.28 7.38 5.75
CA TRP A 121 16.89 8.78 5.93
C TRP A 121 16.63 9.20 7.38
N LEU A 122 16.52 8.25 8.32
CA LEU A 122 16.36 8.53 9.75
C LEU A 122 17.65 8.37 10.55
N TYR A 123 18.77 7.99 9.91
CA TYR A 123 20.01 7.67 10.63
C TYR A 123 20.53 8.82 11.50
N ASP A 124 20.59 10.03 10.94
CA ASP A 124 21.12 11.19 11.66
C ASP A 124 20.20 11.58 12.83
N THR A 125 18.89 11.58 12.61
CA THR A 125 17.87 11.82 13.65
C THR A 125 17.96 10.76 14.75
N PHE A 126 18.10 9.48 14.36
CA PHE A 126 18.27 8.36 15.29
C PHE A 126 19.54 8.52 16.14
N ARG A 127 20.67 8.91 15.54
CA ARG A 127 21.93 9.10 16.27
C ARG A 127 21.88 10.29 17.24
N ALA A 128 21.12 11.33 16.89
CA ALA A 128 20.97 12.53 17.72
C ALA A 128 19.93 12.38 18.84
N ASP A 129 19.08 11.35 18.78
CA ASP A 129 18.06 11.09 19.79
C ASP A 129 18.69 10.74 21.15
N PRO A 130 18.39 11.49 22.24
CA PRO A 130 18.87 11.18 23.59
C PRO A 130 18.47 9.79 24.11
N ALA A 131 17.42 9.18 23.54
CA ALA A 131 16.99 7.83 23.89
C ALA A 131 17.85 6.72 23.25
N THR A 132 18.67 7.07 22.25
CA THR A 132 19.55 6.11 21.57
C THR A 132 20.74 5.74 22.44
N SER A 133 20.95 4.44 22.66
CA SER A 133 22.05 3.95 23.49
C SER A 133 23.38 4.00 22.73
N PRO A 134 24.51 4.36 23.38
CA PRO A 134 25.84 4.26 22.77
C PRO A 134 26.20 2.84 22.32
N THR A 135 25.56 1.81 22.88
CA THR A 135 25.79 0.40 22.53
C THR A 135 24.92 -0.10 21.38
N ASP A 136 23.99 0.72 20.90
CA ASP A 136 23.11 0.38 19.77
C ASP A 136 23.90 0.26 18.48
N VAL A 137 23.51 -0.75 17.70
CA VAL A 137 24.09 -1.09 16.41
C VAL A 137 22.98 -0.88 15.36
N PRO A 138 22.99 0.26 14.65
CA PRO A 138 22.01 0.52 13.61
C PRO A 138 22.28 -0.36 12.38
N LEU A 139 21.25 -1.09 11.96
CA LEU A 139 21.17 -1.81 10.70
C LEU A 139 20.42 -0.91 9.71
N LEU A 140 21.17 -0.29 8.79
CA LEU A 140 20.57 0.62 7.80
C LEU A 140 19.84 -0.19 6.74
N MET A 141 18.52 -0.03 6.69
CA MET A 141 17.67 -0.74 5.74
C MET A 141 16.47 0.10 5.37
N ASP A 142 16.34 0.36 4.07
CA ASP A 142 15.17 1.03 3.54
C ASP A 142 14.07 -0.02 3.32
N PRO A 143 12.85 0.20 3.85
CA PRO A 143 11.69 -0.61 3.49
C PRO A 143 11.46 -0.53 1.98
N GLY A 144 11.39 -1.70 1.36
CA GLY A 144 11.23 -1.85 -0.07
C GLY A 144 10.60 -3.20 -0.41
N MET A 145 10.87 -3.70 -1.62
CA MET A 145 10.29 -4.97 -2.10
C MET A 145 10.99 -6.21 -1.54
N ALA A 146 12.12 -6.06 -0.85
CA ALA A 146 12.84 -7.19 -0.26
C ALA A 146 12.21 -7.59 1.08
N PHE A 147 12.01 -8.90 1.28
CA PHE A 147 11.70 -9.45 2.60
C PHE A 147 12.90 -9.26 3.54
N GLY A 148 12.65 -9.28 4.85
CA GLY A 148 13.73 -9.16 5.84
C GLY A 148 13.94 -7.75 6.40
N THR A 149 12.98 -6.84 6.26
CA THR A 149 13.03 -5.46 6.80
C THR A 149 12.95 -5.37 8.33
N GLY A 150 12.96 -6.50 9.04
CA GLY A 150 12.92 -6.56 10.51
C GLY A 150 11.52 -6.52 11.12
N THR A 151 10.47 -6.23 10.35
CA THR A 151 9.08 -6.22 10.84
C THR A 151 8.50 -7.61 11.06
N HIS A 152 9.00 -8.62 10.33
CA HIS A 152 8.50 -9.98 10.43
C HIS A 152 9.17 -10.74 11.59
N PRO A 153 8.42 -11.52 12.40
CA PRO A 153 8.97 -12.25 13.55
C PRO A 153 10.16 -13.16 13.23
N THR A 154 10.18 -13.78 12.04
CA THR A 154 11.30 -14.65 11.63
C THR A 154 12.62 -13.89 11.50
N THR A 155 12.60 -12.71 10.88
CA THR A 155 13.79 -11.84 10.80
C THR A 155 14.24 -11.43 12.20
N GLN A 156 13.29 -11.10 13.08
CA GLN A 156 13.60 -10.72 14.46
C GLN A 156 14.27 -11.85 15.24
N VAL A 157 13.76 -13.09 15.09
CA VAL A 157 14.36 -14.28 15.70
C VAL A 157 15.76 -14.53 15.14
N CYS A 158 15.95 -14.48 13.83
CA CYS A 158 17.27 -14.67 13.22
C CYS A 158 18.28 -13.63 13.73
N LEU A 159 17.92 -12.35 13.78
CA LEU A 159 18.78 -11.29 14.28
C LEU A 159 19.09 -11.43 15.78
N GLY A 160 18.09 -11.84 16.58
CA GLY A 160 18.30 -12.12 18.01
C GLY A 160 19.23 -13.32 18.26
N LEU A 161 19.15 -14.35 17.41
CA LEU A 161 20.07 -15.50 17.45
C LEU A 161 21.48 -15.11 17.02
N ILE A 162 21.62 -14.30 15.97
CA ILE A 162 22.93 -13.75 15.54
C ILE A 162 23.57 -12.99 16.71
N GLU A 163 22.84 -12.10 17.37
CA GLU A 163 23.35 -11.34 18.51
C GLU A 163 23.81 -12.24 19.68
N THR A 164 23.17 -13.40 19.85
CA THR A 164 23.46 -14.33 20.94
C THR A 164 24.62 -15.27 20.63
N HIS A 165 24.75 -15.70 19.36
CA HIS A 165 25.61 -16.82 18.99
C HIS A 165 26.83 -16.44 18.14
N LEU A 166 26.76 -15.35 17.37
CA LEU A 166 27.85 -14.94 16.48
C LEU A 166 29.05 -14.43 17.28
N ARG A 167 30.24 -14.93 16.94
CA ARG A 167 31.51 -14.52 17.57
C ARG A 167 32.45 -13.88 16.54
N PRO A 168 33.34 -12.97 16.96
CA PRO A 168 34.37 -12.45 16.07
C PRO A 168 35.21 -13.57 15.47
N GLY A 169 35.31 -13.60 14.14
CA GLY A 169 36.07 -14.60 13.39
C GLY A 169 35.23 -15.78 12.85
N ASP A 170 33.95 -15.88 13.20
CA ASP A 170 33.07 -16.88 12.61
C ASP A 170 32.87 -16.63 11.11
N THR A 171 32.76 -17.72 10.34
CA THR A 171 32.34 -17.66 8.93
C THR A 171 30.83 -17.84 8.86
N VAL A 172 30.14 -16.93 8.17
CA VAL A 172 28.68 -16.89 8.11
C VAL A 172 28.20 -17.10 6.67
N LEU A 173 27.12 -17.87 6.51
CA LEU A 173 26.37 -17.99 5.27
C LEU A 173 24.95 -17.48 5.51
N ASP A 174 24.53 -16.49 4.75
CA ASP A 174 23.14 -16.06 4.65
C ASP A 174 22.52 -16.72 3.42
N LEU A 175 21.49 -17.54 3.62
CA LEU A 175 20.81 -18.29 2.56
C LEU A 175 19.35 -17.84 2.50
N GLY A 176 19.03 -17.06 1.47
CA GLY A 176 17.70 -16.50 1.21
C GLY A 176 16.76 -17.46 0.49
#